data_AF-A0A2M6WFF0-F1
#
_entry.id   AF-A0A2M6WFF0-F1
#
_cell.length_a   1.000
_cell.length_b   1.000
_cell.length_c   1.000
_cell.angle_alpha   90.00
_cell.angle_beta   90.00
_cell.angle_gamma   90.00
#
_symmetry.space_group_name_H-M   'P 1'
#
loop_
_entity.id
_entity.type
_entity.pdbx_description
1 polymer ?
#
loop_
_entity_poly.entity_id
_entity_poly.type
_entity_poly.pdbx_seq_one_letter_code
_entity_poly.pdbx_strand_id
1 'polypeptide(L)' 'ESNSYRPEENIHPKKLEKVARTTETYLLEKNIEKDWQIDAIAVFLCIKDKKARCRMIENVF' A
#
# COMPACT_ATOMS: atom_id res chain seq x y z
N GLU A 1 -22.43 7.46 16.54
CA GLU A 1 -21.34 8.31 16.04
C GLU A 1 -20.38 7.45 15.23
N SER A 2 -20.19 7.79 13.96
CA SER A 2 -19.52 6.99 12.94
C SER A 2 -18.01 7.23 12.95
N ASN A 3 -17.28 6.39 13.68
CA ASN A 3 -15.83 6.37 13.60
C ASN A 3 -15.42 5.56 12.37
N SER A 4 -15.52 6.18 11.19
CA SER A 4 -15.15 5.60 9.91
C SER A 4 -13.62 5.46 9.85
N TYR A 5 -13.07 4.43 10.49
CA TYR A 5 -11.65 4.09 10.40
C TYR A 5 -11.31 3.80 8.93
N ARG A 6 -10.71 4.76 8.23
CA ARG A 6 -10.28 4.60 6.85
C ARG A 6 -8.83 4.13 6.87
N PRO A 7 -8.54 2.85 6.59
CA PRO A 7 -7.16 2.38 6.51
C PRO A 7 -6.32 3.11 5.46
N GLU A 8 -6.97 3.77 4.50
CA GLU A 8 -6.39 4.72 3.55
C GLU A 8 -5.62 5.87 4.25
N GLU A 9 -6.11 6.38 5.38
CA GLU A 9 -5.44 7.45 6.15
C GLU A 9 -4.19 6.97 6.90
N ASN A 10 -4.04 5.65 7.09
CA ASN A 10 -2.83 5.07 7.68
C ASN A 10 -1.69 4.92 6.67
N ILE A 11 -1.92 5.19 5.38
CA ILE A 11 -0.85 5.30 4.40
C ILE A 11 -0.18 6.66 4.59
N HIS A 12 0.68 6.75 5.60
CA HIS A 12 1.45 7.96 5.83
C HIS A 12 2.46 8.17 4.68
N PRO A 13 2.65 9.42 4.21
CA PRO A 13 3.60 9.74 3.14
C PRO A 13 5.02 9.19 3.40
N LYS A 14 5.48 9.23 4.65
CA LYS A 14 6.79 8.68 5.05
C LYS A 14 6.93 7.17 4.81
N LYS A 15 5.82 6.42 4.83
CA LYS A 15 5.83 4.97 4.57
C LYS A 15 5.98 4.70 3.08
N LEU A 16 5.29 5.49 2.25
CA LEU A 16 5.42 5.45 0.79
C LEU A 16 6.83 5.84 0.34
N GLU A 17 7.39 6.91 0.91
CA GLU A 17 8.76 7.37 0.61
C GLU A 17 9.81 6.29 0.91
N LYS A 18 9.66 5.56 2.04
CA LYS A 18 10.56 4.45 2.38
C LYS A 18 10.45 3.29 1.39
N VAL A 19 9.23 2.94 0.99
CA VAL A 19 9.01 1.88 0.00
C VAL A 19 9.60 2.31 -1.35
N ALA A 20 9.34 3.53 -1.78
CA ALA A 20 9.86 4.09 -3.02
C ALA A 20 11.40 4.02 -3.08
N ARG A 21 12.08 4.53 -2.05
CA ARG A 21 13.56 4.47 -1.98
C ARG A 21 14.09 3.04 -1.99
N THR A 22 13.38 2.12 -1.35
CA THR A 22 13.78 0.70 -1.32
C THR A 22 13.61 0.06 -2.68
N THR A 23 12.51 0.36 -3.38
CA THR A 23 12.25 -0.10 -4.74
C THR A 23 13.29 0.44 -5.72
N GLU A 24 13.59 1.74 -5.68
CA GLU A 24 14.64 2.35 -6.50
C GLU A 24 16.00 1.69 -6.27
N THR A 25 16.39 1.50 -5.00
CA THR A 25 17.65 0.82 -4.64
C THR A 25 17.68 -0.60 -5.21
N TYR A 26 16.59 -1.36 -5.07
CA TYR A 26 16.49 -2.72 -5.60
C TYR A 26 16.58 -2.76 -7.13
N LEU A 27 15.91 -1.86 -7.84
CA LEU A 27 15.95 -1.77 -9.29
C LEU A 27 17.36 -1.44 -9.80
N LEU A 28 18.04 -0.48 -9.14
CA LEU A 28 19.44 -0.14 -9.43
C LEU A 28 20.38 -1.32 -9.19
N GLU A 29 20.26 -2.02 -8.07
CA GLU A 29 21.06 -3.21 -7.75
C GLU A 29 20.88 -4.34 -8.77
N LYS A 30 19.67 -4.46 -9.34
CA LYS A 30 19.33 -5.47 -10.35
C LYS A 30 19.55 -5.00 -11.78
N ASN A 31 19.97 -3.75 -11.99
CA ASN A 31 20.16 -3.13 -13.30
C ASN A 31 18.87 -3.22 -14.15
N ILE A 32 17.72 -3.01 -13.51
CA ILE A 32 16.39 -3.05 -14.13
C ILE A 32 15.94 -1.62 -14.42
N GLU A 33 15.89 -1.24 -15.68
CA GLU A 33 15.35 0.03 -16.16
C GLU A 33 13.91 -0.20 -16.65
N LYS A 34 12.93 -0.14 -15.72
CA LYS A 34 11.50 -0.25 -16.04
C LYS A 34 10.69 0.73 -15.21
N ASP A 35 9.57 1.16 -15.78
CA ASP A 35 8.55 1.88 -15.06
C ASP A 35 7.97 1.00 -13.94
N TRP A 36 7.76 1.60 -12.77
CA TRP A 36 7.22 0.93 -11.60
C TRP A 36 6.18 1.83 -10.94
N GLN A 37 5.22 1.21 -10.24
CA GLN A 37 4.20 1.89 -9.47
C GLN A 37 4.07 1.25 -8.09
N ILE A 38 3.51 1.98 -7.14
CA ILE A 38 3.13 1.45 -5.83
C ILE A 38 1.61 1.37 -5.78
N ASP A 39 1.10 0.17 -5.56
CA ASP A 39 -0.31 -0.07 -5.27
C ASP A 39 -0.46 -0.46 -3.79
N ALA A 40 -1.58 -0.05 -3.18
CA ALA A 40 -1.92 -0.40 -1.82
C ALA A 40 -3.20 -1.25 -1.77
N ILE A 41 -3.21 -2.25 -0.90
CA ILE A 41 -4.41 -3.05 -0.64
C ILE A 41 -4.81 -2.86 0.82
N ALA A 42 -5.98 -2.25 1.04
CA ALA A 42 -6.61 -2.19 2.34
C ALA A 42 -7.44 -3.47 2.58
N VAL A 43 -7.07 -4.23 3.60
CA VAL A 43 -7.75 -5.47 3.98
C VAL A 43 -8.59 -5.23 5.24
N PHE A 44 -9.90 -5.40 5.11
CA PHE A 44 -10.86 -5.31 6.21
C PHE A 44 -11.24 -6.73 6.64
N LEU A 45 -10.86 -7.11 7.86
CA LEU A 45 -11.15 -8.44 8.40
C LEU A 45 -12.43 -8.43 9.23
N CYS A 46 -13.42 -9.22 8.84
CA CYS A 46 -14.55 -9.57 9.69
C CYS A 46 -14.25 -10.89 10.39
N ILE A 47 -13.74 -10.80 11.63
CA ILE A 47 -13.30 -11.97 12.41
C ILE A 47 -14.48 -12.90 12.74
N LYS A 48 -15.66 -12.32 13.03
CA LYS A 48 -16.88 -13.08 13.38
C LYS A 48 -17.33 -13.98 12.23
N ASP A 49 -17.35 -13.45 11.01
CA ASP A 49 -17.80 -14.20 9.83
C ASP A 49 -16.66 -14.96 9.15
N LYS A 50 -15.42 -14.86 9.66
CA LYS A 50 -14.19 -15.37 9.03
C LYS A 50 -14.06 -14.93 7.57
N LYS A 51 -14.46 -13.69 7.27
CA LYS A 51 -14.44 -13.11 5.92
C LYS A 51 -13.50 -11.92 5.87
N ALA A 52 -12.87 -11.71 4.73
CA ALA A 52 -12.07 -10.54 4.44
C ALA A 52 -12.68 -9.77 3.26
N ARG A 53 -12.68 -8.45 3.34
CA ARG A 53 -12.97 -7.56 2.22
C ARG A 53 -11.70 -6.81 1.88
N CYS A 54 -11.23 -6.94 0.64
CA CYS A 54 -10.08 -6.20 0.16
C CYS A 54 -10.54 -5.00 -0.68
N ARG A 55 -9.85 -3.88 -0.53
CA ARG A 55 -9.97 -2.71 -1.40
C ARG A 55 -8.59 -2.40 -1.95
N MET A 56 -8.47 -2.46 -3.27
CA MET A 56 -7.26 -2.07 -3.96
C MET A 56 -7.30 -0.57 -4.26
N ILE A 57 -6.15 0.08 -4.09
CA ILE A 57 -5.91 1.49 -4.37
C ILE A 57 -4.66 1.49 -5.24
N GLU A 58 -4.87 1.76 -6.52
CA GLU A 58 -3.78 1.81 -7.49
C GLU A 58 -3.09 3.18 -7.43
N ASN A 59 -1.80 3.18 -7.74
CA ASN A 59 -0.99 4.40 -7.85
C ASN A 59 -1.11 5.33 -6.63
N VAL A 60 -0.64 4.86 -5.47
CA VAL A 60 -0.68 5.62 -4.21
C VAL A 60 0.45 6.66 -4.07
N PHE A 61 1.23 6.89 -5.12
CA PHE A 61 2.36 7.83 -5.14
C PHE A 61 2.00 9.14 -5.83
#